data_AF-A0A532EEK3-F1
#
_entry.id   AF-A0A532EEK3-F1
#
_cell.length_a   1.000
_cell.length_b   1.000
_cell.length_c   1.000
_cell.angle_alpha   90.00
_cell.angle_beta   90.00
_cell.angle_gamma   90.00
#
_symmetry.space_group_name_H-M   'P 1'
#
loop_
_entity.id
_entity.type
_entity.pdbx_description
1 polymer ?
#
loop_
_entity_poly.entity_id
_entity_poly.type
_entity_poly.pdbx_seq_one_letter_code
_entity_poly.pdbx_strand_id
1 'polypeptide(L)' 'MHDGAFKTLEEVVEFMDQGGGSNPNLSPLVKPLNLTAEEKSDLVAFLKALAGEPIPFSMPQLPK' A
#
# COMPACT_ATOMS: atom_id res chain seq x y z
N MET A 1 -1.53 5.73 1.56
CA MET A 1 -2.62 6.53 2.17
C MET A 1 -3.11 7.54 1.14
N HIS A 2 -4.34 8.03 1.27
CA HIS A 2 -4.97 8.92 0.27
C HIS A 2 -4.23 10.27 0.11
N ASP A 3 -3.41 10.63 1.08
CA ASP A 3 -2.60 11.85 1.16
C ASP A 3 -1.15 11.68 0.70
N GLY A 4 -0.75 10.46 0.29
CA GLY A 4 0.64 10.18 -0.09
C GLY A 4 1.65 10.21 1.07
N ALA A 5 1.21 10.03 2.33
CA ALA A 5 2.10 10.12 3.50
C ALA A 5 3.25 9.10 3.53
N PHE A 6 3.13 7.98 2.81
CA PHE A 6 4.13 6.91 2.75
C PHE A 6 4.73 6.82 1.36
N LYS A 7 6.05 6.62 1.30
CA LYS A 7 6.84 6.54 0.07
C LYS A 7 6.96 5.12 -0.46
N THR A 8 6.84 4.13 0.42
CA THR A 8 7.07 2.72 0.10
C THR A 8 5.88 1.85 0.51
N LEU A 9 5.78 0.67 -0.10
CA LEU A 9 4.75 -0.30 0.24
C LEU A 9 5.00 -0.90 1.63
N GLU A 10 6.27 -1.07 1.98
CA GLU A 10 6.76 -1.54 3.25
C GLU A 10 6.31 -0.63 4.42
N GLU A 11 6.38 0.70 4.24
CA GLU A 11 5.86 1.67 5.22
C GLU A 11 4.34 1.57 5.40
N VAL A 12 3.60 1.29 4.32
CA VAL A 12 2.14 1.09 4.40
C VAL A 12 1.82 -0.20 5.15
N VAL A 13 2.52 -1.29 4.85
CA VAL A 13 2.36 -2.57 5.54
C VAL A 13 2.68 -2.43 7.03
N GLU A 14 3.76 -1.74 7.38
CA GLU A 14 4.13 -1.47 8.77
C GLU A 14 3.04 -0.68 9.51
N PHE A 15 2.51 0.37 8.88
CA PHE A 15 1.43 1.16 9.47
C PHE A 15 0.14 0.35 9.70
N MET A 16 -0.19 -0.58 8.79
CA MET A 16 -1.32 -1.49 8.95
C MET A 16 -1.05 -2.54 10.03
N ASP A 17 0.16 -3.09 10.11
CA ASP A 17 0.59 -4.03 11.16
C ASP A 17 0.51 -3.42 12.55
N GLN A 18 0.77 -2.11 12.68
CA GLN A 18 0.62 -1.35 13.92
C GLN A 18 -0.84 -0.99 14.27
N GLY A 19 -1.81 -1.37 13.43
CA GLY A 19 -3.23 -1.11 13.67
C GLY A 19 -3.74 0.24 13.16
N GLY A 20 -3.08 0.85 12.16
CA GLY A 20 -3.65 1.97 11.40
C GLY A 20 -3.60 3.33 12.10
N GLY A 21 -2.74 3.49 13.11
CA GLY A 21 -2.45 4.76 13.78
C GLY A 21 -3.62 5.37 14.58
N SER A 22 -3.39 6.56 15.13
CA SER A 22 -4.42 7.28 15.90
C SER A 22 -5.46 7.91 14.97
N ASN A 23 -6.70 7.44 15.04
CA ASN A 23 -7.82 7.98 14.27
C ASN A 23 -9.12 7.93 15.12
N PRO A 24 -9.81 9.06 15.33
CA PRO A 24 -11.04 9.11 16.15
C PRO A 24 -12.20 8.29 15.58
N ASN A 25 -12.15 7.95 14.29
CA ASN A 25 -13.16 7.15 13.59
C ASN A 25 -12.68 5.71 13.32
N LEU A 26 -11.59 5.27 13.95
CA LEU A 26 -11.05 3.92 13.75
C LEU A 26 -12.01 2.88 14.35
N SER A 27 -12.29 1.82 13.58
CA SER A 27 -13.06 0.70 14.10
C SER A 27 -12.31 0.01 15.24
N PRO A 28 -12.98 -0.40 16.33
CA PRO A 28 -12.36 -1.11 17.46
C PRO A 28 -11.83 -2.51 17.08
N LEU A 29 -12.15 -2.99 15.87
CA LEU A 29 -11.62 -4.24 15.33
C LEU A 29 -10.23 -4.07 14.69
N VAL A 30 -9.83 -2.85 14.35
CA VAL A 30 -8.48 -2.59 13.85
C VAL A 30 -7.52 -2.58 15.03
N LYS A 31 -6.59 -3.52 15.04
CA LYS A 31 -5.65 -3.78 16.14
C LYS A 31 -4.30 -4.16 15.56
N PRO A 32 -3.20 -4.03 16.33
CA PRO A 32 -1.90 -4.53 15.90
C PRO A 32 -1.96 -6.01 15.55
N LEU A 33 -1.36 -6.38 14.42
CA LEU A 33 -1.34 -7.76 13.91
C LEU A 33 -0.13 -8.54 14.45
N ASN A 34 0.96 -7.83 14.80
CA ASN A 34 2.22 -8.39 15.29
C ASN A 34 2.87 -9.34 14.29
N LEU A 35 2.85 -8.96 13.01
CA LEU A 35 3.49 -9.73 11.95
C LEU A 35 5.00 -9.78 12.15
N THR A 36 5.55 -10.96 11.88
CA THR A 36 7.00 -11.14 11.80
C THR A 36 7.57 -10.39 10.59
N ALA A 37 8.89 -10.21 10.58
CA ALA A 37 9.57 -9.61 9.43
C ALA A 37 9.37 -10.43 8.14
N GLU A 38 9.31 -11.77 8.26
CA GLU A 38 9.08 -12.67 7.14
C GLU A 38 7.66 -12.52 6.58
N GLU A 39 6.63 -12.54 7.44
CA GLU A 39 5.24 -12.35 7.01
C GLU A 39 5.00 -10.99 6.33
N LYS A 40 5.66 -9.93 6.82
CA LYS A 40 5.60 -8.61 6.15
C LYS A 40 6.25 -8.63 4.78
N SER A 41 7.41 -9.30 4.66
CA SER A 41 8.10 -9.46 3.38
C SER A 41 7.25 -10.24 2.38
N ASP A 42 6.63 -11.34 2.82
CA ASP A 42 5.75 -12.17 1.99
C ASP A 42 4.50 -11.41 1.53
N LEU A 43 3.90 -10.62 2.42
CA LEU A 43 2.77 -9.76 2.06
C LEU A 43 3.15 -8.72 1.00
N VAL A 44 4.31 -8.08 1.17
CA VAL A 44 4.84 -7.12 0.18
C VAL A 44 5.09 -7.81 -1.16
N ALA A 45 5.64 -9.03 -1.16
CA ALA A 45 5.85 -9.82 -2.37
C ALA A 45 4.52 -10.16 -3.07
N PHE A 46 3.52 -10.60 -2.31
CA PHE A 46 2.17 -10.86 -2.82
C PHE A 46 1.55 -9.60 -3.46
N LEU A 47 1.63 -8.44 -2.79
CA LEU A 47 1.09 -7.19 -3.31
C LEU A 47 1.82 -6.71 -4.57
N LYS A 48 3.14 -6.90 -4.66
CA LYS A 48 3.92 -6.61 -5.87
C LYS A 48 3.49 -7.51 -7.05
N ALA A 49 3.07 -8.75 -6.80
CA ALA A 49 2.55 -9.65 -7.82
C ALA A 49 1.17 -9.24 -8.39
N LEU A 50 0.46 -8.31 -7.73
CA LEU A 50 -0.79 -7.74 -8.25
C LEU A 50 -0.56 -6.66 -9.31
N ALA A 51 0.69 -6.22 -9.52
CA ALA A 51 1.02 -5.28 -10.58
C ALA A 51 0.76 -5.92 -11.95
N GLY A 52 -0.15 -5.32 -12.71
CA GLY A 52 -0.42 -5.73 -14.09
C GLY A 52 0.64 -5.21 -15.07
N GLU A 53 0.51 -5.66 -16.32
CA GLU A 53 1.33 -5.16 -17.41
C GLU A 53 1.14 -3.64 -17.59
N PRO A 54 2.22 -2.87 -17.87
CA PRO A 54 2.12 -1.46 -18.19
C PRO A 54 1.17 -1.25 -19.38
N ILE A 55 0.26 -0.28 -19.27
CA ILE A 55 -0.61 0.08 -20.39
C ILE A 55 0.25 0.77 -21.45
N PRO A 56 0.37 0.22 -22.68
CA PRO A 56 1.08 0.89 -23.74
C PRO A 56 0.41 2.24 -24.04
N PHE A 57 1.17 3.32 -23.95
CA PHE A 57 0.69 4.66 -24.22
C PHE A 57 1.59 5.35 -25.25
N SER A 58 0.95 5.97 -26.23
CA SER A 58 1.61 6.86 -27.19
C SER A 58 0.87 8.19 -27.19
N MET A 59 1.62 9.29 -27.16
CA MET A 59 1.03 10.62 -27.24
C MET A 59 0.22 10.77 -28.53
N PRO A 60 -1.03 11.29 -28.46
CA PRO A 60 -1.80 11.53 -29.66
C PRO A 60 -1.21 12.70 -30.46
N GLN A 61 -1.48 12.70 -31.77
CA GLN A 61 -1.15 13.84 -32.61
C GLN A 61 -2.14 14.98 -32.31
N LEU A 62 -1.63 16.10 -31.78
CA LEU A 62 -2.48 17.26 -31.48
C LEU A 62 -2.88 17.99 -32.77
N PRO A 63 -4.12 18.48 -32.89
CA PRO A 63 -4.51 19.39 -33.96
C PRO A 63 -3.67 20.68 -33.95
N LYS A 64 -3.58 21.34 -35.12
CA LYS A 64 -3.01 22.68 -35.24
C LYS A 64 -3.93 23.75 -34.67
#